data_AF-A0ABD7F483-F1
#
_entry.id   AF-A0ABD7F483-F1
#
_cell.length_a   1.000
_cell.length_b   1.000
_cell.length_c   1.000
_cell.angle_alpha   90.00
_cell.angle_beta   90.00
_cell.angle_gamma   90.00
#
_symmetry.space_group_name_H-M   'P 1'
#
loop_
_entity.id
_entity.type
_entity.pdbx_description
1 polymer ?
#
loop_
_entity_poly.entity_id
_entity_poly.type
_entity_poly.pdbx_seq_one_letter_code
_entity_poly.pdbx_strand_id
1 'polypeptide(L)'
;MVMSSRIQNIAMEQAVLSALMTTALSMETVGNDLDEGCFYSERHTEIYKAIVDLANNNKPYDAVMVEQWLKSRNVLHLMGGEQYLLELMSEAPSSFYNCESYIGQLKKLKAHRQVETIGQRITALAQDTTQVDVFAEAENLLGQVDSDEQNDHGVSFEDAIDSALKQMIEKAEAKDKKLYTGVQFNLAHLDNLLGTIQKGHFCVVGGRPGSGKSTLAQMLAIHTAKIHRKGVLFVSAEMDKETLSNRMISALGAIPYNNIHNAELYNGLMKDYAATKASYEKLPIWIQDKQKPSISEIRSYARRADRRFKGLGCIVIDYLQLVRDPSKKDRFQEVSSISRELKSMAKEFKCPVIALVQLNRDAEKSKRPKASDIKESGQIEQDADQIVLANPISDNEDLPTGVTELCVVKNRHGKRGVVRAIDRLDICRFAGIKEEDQGGAA
;
A
#
# COMPACT_ATOMS: atom_id res chain seq x y z
N MET A 1 31.44 26.52 9.95
CA MET A 1 31.61 26.52 8.48
C MET A 1 30.38 25.88 7.88
N VAL A 2 29.42 26.67 7.41
CA VAL A 2 28.34 26.13 6.57
C VAL A 2 29.01 25.78 5.24
N MET A 3 29.20 24.50 4.97
CA MET A 3 29.67 24.06 3.66
C MET A 3 28.64 24.53 2.64
N SER A 4 29.02 25.45 1.75
CA SER A 4 28.23 25.79 0.58
C SER A 4 27.99 24.50 -0.20
N SER A 5 26.74 24.03 -0.26
CA SER A 5 26.41 22.81 -1.00
C SER A 5 26.75 23.06 -2.48
N ARG A 6 27.44 22.11 -3.11
CA ARG A 6 27.72 22.17 -4.55
C ARG A 6 26.48 21.86 -5.40
N ILE A 7 25.35 21.54 -4.77
CA ILE A 7 24.10 21.11 -5.40
C ILE A 7 23.19 22.33 -5.66
N GLN A 8 23.69 23.26 -6.46
CA GLN A 8 23.00 24.51 -6.80
C GLN A 8 23.38 24.96 -8.21
N ASN A 9 22.51 25.76 -8.83
CA ASN A 9 22.83 26.48 -10.07
C ASN A 9 22.16 27.86 -10.05
N ILE A 10 22.89 28.85 -9.56
CA ILE A 10 22.39 30.21 -9.37
C ILE A 10 21.95 30.86 -10.69
N ALA A 11 22.66 30.60 -11.79
CA ALA A 11 22.31 31.15 -13.09
C ALA A 11 20.96 30.62 -13.60
N MET A 12 20.65 29.34 -13.35
CA MET A 12 19.34 28.78 -13.69
C MET A 12 18.22 29.35 -12.82
N GLU A 13 18.47 29.57 -11.53
CA GLU A 13 17.51 30.23 -10.64
C GLU A 13 17.20 31.65 -11.12
N GLN A 14 18.23 32.42 -11.49
CA GLN A 14 18.10 33.77 -12.04
C GLN A 14 17.28 33.78 -13.33
N ALA A 15 17.61 32.88 -14.26
CA ALA A 15 16.91 32.72 -15.53
C ALA A 15 15.42 32.42 -15.34
N VAL A 16 15.07 31.53 -14.42
CA VAL A 16 13.67 31.17 -14.13
C VAL A 16 12.91 32.35 -13.53
N LEU A 17 13.46 33.03 -12.52
CA LEU A 17 12.79 34.21 -11.91
C LEU A 17 12.58 35.33 -12.93
N SER A 18 13.57 35.57 -13.78
CA SER A 18 13.50 36.57 -14.84
C SER A 18 12.44 36.23 -15.89
N ALA A 19 12.37 34.96 -16.31
CA ALA A 19 11.34 34.47 -17.22
C ALA A 19 9.92 34.59 -16.62
N LEU A 20 9.77 34.31 -15.32
CA LEU A 20 8.51 34.45 -14.60
C LEU A 20 8.01 35.90 -14.58
N MET A 21 8.87 36.86 -14.27
CA MET A 21 8.51 38.29 -14.19
C MET A 21 8.31 38.96 -15.56
N THR A 22 8.81 38.36 -16.64
CA THR A 22 8.75 38.94 -17.99
C THR A 22 7.48 38.50 -18.75
N THR A 23 7.03 37.27 -18.52
CA THR A 23 5.95 36.67 -19.32
C THR A 23 4.62 36.72 -18.58
N ALA A 24 3.59 37.27 -19.23
CA ALA A 24 2.23 37.20 -18.70
C ALA A 24 1.76 35.74 -18.60
N LEU A 25 1.05 35.41 -17.51
CA LEU A 25 0.53 34.05 -17.26
C LEU A 25 1.62 32.96 -17.16
N SER A 26 2.88 33.35 -16.87
CA SER A 26 3.99 32.40 -16.70
C SER A 26 3.71 31.39 -15.57
N MET A 27 3.07 31.84 -14.49
CA MET A 27 2.67 30.98 -13.37
C MET A 27 1.64 29.92 -13.75
N GLU A 28 0.76 30.18 -14.72
CA GLU A 28 -0.19 29.16 -15.23
C GLU A 28 0.52 28.11 -16.09
N THR A 29 1.55 28.53 -16.83
CA THR A 29 2.35 27.66 -17.69
C THR A 29 3.28 26.74 -16.88
N VAL A 30 3.89 27.30 -15.83
CA VAL A 30 4.77 26.55 -14.91
C VAL A 30 3.97 25.68 -13.95
N GLY A 31 2.74 26.09 -13.60
CA GLY A 31 1.84 25.32 -12.74
C GLY A 31 2.51 24.87 -11.43
N ASN A 32 2.39 23.58 -11.13
CA ASN A 32 2.93 22.95 -9.91
C ASN A 32 4.37 22.44 -10.09
N ASP A 33 5.03 22.71 -11.21
CA ASP A 33 6.38 22.20 -11.45
C ASP A 33 7.48 22.96 -10.70
N LEU A 34 7.15 24.13 -10.14
CA LEU A 34 8.08 24.97 -9.41
C LEU A 34 7.56 25.31 -8.02
N ASP A 35 8.42 25.18 -7.02
CA ASP A 35 8.15 25.60 -5.65
C ASP A 35 9.37 26.28 -5.04
N GLU A 36 9.18 26.88 -3.86
CA GLU A 36 10.22 27.61 -3.15
C GLU A 36 11.47 26.79 -2.82
N GLY A 37 11.33 25.46 -2.66
CA GLY A 37 12.45 24.54 -2.43
C GLY A 37 13.32 24.26 -3.66
N CYS A 38 12.86 24.65 -4.85
CA CYS A 38 13.66 24.59 -6.08
C CYS A 38 14.83 25.57 -6.06
N PHE A 39 14.73 26.65 -5.27
CA PHE A 39 15.75 27.66 -5.12
C PHE A 39 16.67 27.34 -3.95
N TYR A 40 17.99 27.33 -4.19
CA TYR A 40 18.99 27.22 -3.14
C TYR A 40 19.24 28.57 -2.46
N SER A 41 19.22 29.65 -3.24
CA SER A 41 19.50 30.99 -2.72
C SER A 41 18.29 31.53 -1.97
N GLU A 42 18.46 31.87 -0.69
CA GLU A 42 17.41 32.47 0.13
C GLU A 42 16.82 33.72 -0.53
N ARG A 43 17.65 34.53 -1.20
CA ARG A 43 17.15 35.69 -1.94
C ARG A 43 16.21 35.32 -3.08
N HIS A 44 16.46 34.22 -3.76
CA HIS A 44 15.63 33.76 -4.88
C HIS A 44 14.33 33.13 -4.38
N THR A 45 14.41 32.39 -3.27
CA THR A 45 13.24 31.85 -2.57
C THR A 45 12.25 32.96 -2.22
N GLU A 46 12.72 34.07 -1.64
CA GLU A 46 11.86 35.20 -1.27
C GLU A 46 11.30 35.97 -2.49
N ILE A 47 12.09 36.15 -3.54
CA ILE A 47 11.61 36.72 -4.81
C ILE A 47 10.51 35.82 -5.40
N TYR A 48 10.69 34.50 -5.40
CA TYR A 48 9.68 33.55 -5.87
C TYR A 48 8.39 33.64 -5.03
N LYS A 49 8.50 33.67 -3.69
CA LYS A 49 7.34 33.85 -2.81
C LYS A 49 6.58 35.14 -3.11
N ALA A 50 7.29 36.24 -3.39
CA ALA A 50 6.66 37.50 -3.78
C ALA A 50 5.85 37.36 -5.09
N ILE A 51 6.42 36.67 -6.09
CA ILE A 51 5.74 36.37 -7.36
C ILE A 51 4.47 35.54 -7.10
N VAL A 52 4.59 34.47 -6.31
CA VAL A 52 3.46 33.58 -5.96
C VAL A 52 2.37 34.36 -5.20
N ASP A 53 2.72 35.16 -4.20
CA ASP A 53 1.76 35.95 -3.42
C ASP A 53 1.04 36.98 -4.31
N LEU A 54 1.74 37.64 -5.23
CA LEU A 54 1.12 38.56 -6.19
C LEU A 54 0.18 37.82 -7.15
N ALA A 55 0.62 36.69 -7.71
CA ALA A 55 -0.18 35.86 -8.61
C ALA A 55 -1.45 35.34 -7.93
N ASN A 56 -1.36 34.81 -6.71
CA ASN A 56 -2.50 34.33 -5.92
C ASN A 56 -3.53 35.43 -5.61
N ASN A 57 -3.08 36.68 -5.53
CA ASN A 57 -3.95 37.85 -5.32
C ASN A 57 -4.46 38.46 -6.66
N ASN A 58 -4.28 37.76 -7.78
CA ASN A 58 -4.61 38.24 -9.13
C ASN A 58 -4.00 39.62 -9.45
N LYS A 59 -2.79 39.88 -8.94
CA LYS A 59 -2.02 41.10 -9.22
C LYS A 59 -0.92 40.81 -10.25
N PRO A 60 -0.55 41.79 -11.09
CA PRO A 60 0.65 41.65 -11.91
C PRO A 60 1.88 41.42 -11.04
N TYR A 61 2.80 40.59 -11.51
CA TYR A 61 4.02 40.18 -10.80
C TYR A 61 5.28 40.45 -11.64
N ASP A 62 5.26 41.53 -12.42
CA ASP A 62 6.47 42.04 -13.07
C ASP A 62 7.50 42.54 -12.04
N ALA A 63 8.71 42.85 -12.50
CA ALA A 63 9.80 43.28 -11.64
C ALA A 63 9.43 44.50 -10.77
N VAL A 64 8.63 45.44 -11.29
CA VAL A 64 8.21 46.64 -10.57
C VAL A 64 7.25 46.28 -9.43
N MET A 65 6.28 45.40 -9.69
CA MET A 65 5.32 44.94 -8.68
C MET A 65 5.98 44.09 -7.61
N VAL A 66 6.89 43.19 -7.99
CA VAL A 66 7.68 42.37 -7.06
C VAL A 66 8.54 43.26 -6.17
N GLU A 67 9.19 44.29 -6.73
CA GLU A 67 9.97 45.26 -5.98
C GLU A 67 9.12 46.03 -4.96
N GLN A 68 7.96 46.57 -5.38
CA GLN A 68 7.05 47.27 -4.48
C GLN A 68 6.55 46.36 -3.34
N TRP A 69 6.25 45.11 -3.66
CA TRP A 69 5.84 44.11 -2.69
C TRP A 69 6.94 43.85 -1.67
N LEU A 70 8.18 43.63 -2.12
CA LEU A 70 9.34 43.40 -1.24
C LEU A 70 9.69 44.65 -0.40
N LYS A 71 9.52 45.85 -0.95
CA LYS A 71 9.64 47.13 -0.21
C LYS A 71 8.57 47.20 0.89
N SER A 72 7.32 46.87 0.59
CA SER A 72 6.21 46.93 1.55
C SER A 72 6.38 46.01 2.77
N ARG A 73 7.07 44.88 2.59
CA ARG A 73 7.42 43.94 3.67
C ARG A 73 8.77 44.23 4.33
N ASN A 74 9.45 45.30 3.92
CA ASN A 74 10.74 45.74 4.45
C ASN A 74 11.88 44.71 4.30
N VAL A 75 11.78 43.81 3.30
CA VAL A 75 12.77 42.74 3.04
C VAL A 75 13.64 42.99 1.81
N LEU A 76 13.32 43.99 0.98
CA LEU A 76 14.07 44.25 -0.28
C LEU A 76 15.59 44.42 -0.06
N HIS A 77 16.00 45.07 1.03
CA HIS A 77 17.40 45.31 1.34
C HIS A 77 18.20 44.01 1.58
N LEU A 78 17.54 42.95 2.06
CA LEU A 78 18.16 41.64 2.30
C LEU A 78 18.43 40.89 0.98
N MET A 79 17.76 41.28 -0.11
CA MET A 79 17.75 40.57 -1.39
C MET A 79 18.75 41.15 -2.40
N GLY A 80 19.54 42.16 -2.00
CA GLY A 80 20.44 42.90 -2.91
C GLY A 80 19.88 44.22 -3.41
N GLY A 81 18.69 44.63 -2.95
CA GLY A 81 18.07 45.90 -3.31
C GLY A 81 17.48 45.91 -4.73
N GLU A 82 17.04 47.08 -5.15
CA GLU A 82 16.45 47.34 -6.47
C GLU A 82 17.40 46.97 -7.62
N GLN A 83 18.70 47.20 -7.42
CA GLN A 83 19.73 46.91 -8.40
C GLN A 83 19.80 45.42 -8.77
N TYR A 84 19.57 44.52 -7.82
CA TYR A 84 19.61 43.09 -8.08
C TYR A 84 18.43 42.61 -8.95
N LEU A 85 17.24 43.19 -8.77
CA LEU A 85 16.08 42.89 -9.63
C LEU A 85 16.31 43.40 -11.06
N LEU A 86 16.95 44.56 -11.22
CA LEU A 86 17.34 45.07 -12.54
C LEU A 86 18.38 44.17 -13.22
N GLU A 87 19.36 43.66 -12.47
CA GLU A 87 20.34 42.68 -12.96
C GLU A 87 19.65 41.39 -13.42
N LEU A 88 18.73 40.85 -12.63
CA LEU A 88 17.90 39.68 -13.01
C LEU A 88 17.17 39.89 -14.34
N MET A 89 16.59 41.07 -14.55
CA MET A 89 15.83 41.39 -15.77
C MET A 89 16.75 41.60 -16.99
N SER A 90 18.01 41.96 -16.79
CA SER A 90 18.97 42.12 -17.90
C SER A 90 19.32 40.79 -18.60
N GLU A 91 19.18 39.66 -17.90
CA GLU A 91 19.43 38.31 -18.41
C GLU A 91 18.14 37.61 -18.94
N ALA A 92 17.01 38.32 -18.98
CA ALA A 92 15.70 37.78 -19.37
C ALA A 92 15.58 37.20 -20.79
N PRO A 93 16.15 37.82 -21.87
CA PRO A 93 15.77 37.46 -23.25
C PRO A 93 16.15 36.04 -23.67
N SER A 94 17.23 35.47 -23.14
CA SER A 94 17.67 34.09 -23.42
C SER A 94 16.97 33.03 -22.57
N SER A 95 16.35 33.45 -21.47
CA SER A 95 15.82 32.56 -20.44
C SER A 95 14.39 32.10 -20.71
N PHE A 96 13.63 32.88 -21.49
CA PHE A 96 12.25 32.60 -21.87
C PHE A 96 12.07 31.24 -22.57
N TYR A 97 12.85 30.98 -23.63
CA TYR A 97 12.69 29.77 -24.46
C TYR A 97 13.07 28.47 -23.77
N ASN A 98 13.82 28.54 -22.67
CA ASN A 98 14.36 27.36 -21.96
C ASN A 98 13.85 27.23 -20.53
N CYS A 99 12.83 28.01 -20.13
CA CYS A 99 12.34 28.06 -18.76
C CYS A 99 11.96 26.67 -18.21
N GLU A 100 11.20 25.88 -18.96
CA GLU A 100 10.81 24.51 -18.57
C GLU A 100 12.03 23.59 -18.35
N SER A 101 13.03 23.68 -19.22
CA SER A 101 14.27 22.90 -19.09
C SER A 101 15.06 23.29 -17.83
N TYR A 102 15.12 24.58 -17.52
CA TYR A 102 15.77 25.06 -16.29
C TYR A 102 15.00 24.62 -15.05
N ILE A 103 13.66 24.70 -15.06
CA ILE A 103 12.81 24.19 -13.97
C ILE A 103 13.09 22.69 -13.76
N GLY A 104 13.12 21.89 -14.82
CA GLY A 104 13.46 20.47 -14.73
C GLY A 104 14.83 20.20 -14.09
N GLN A 105 15.83 21.02 -14.40
CA GLN A 105 17.15 20.92 -13.77
C GLN A 105 17.15 21.38 -12.31
N LEU A 106 16.42 22.45 -11.97
CA LEU A 106 16.28 22.91 -10.58
C LEU A 106 15.54 21.88 -9.71
N LYS A 107 14.50 21.21 -10.24
CA LYS A 107 13.82 20.09 -9.56
C LYS A 107 14.79 18.94 -9.27
N LYS A 108 15.65 18.59 -10.24
CA LYS A 108 16.71 17.59 -10.03
C LYS A 108 17.65 18.01 -8.90
N LEU A 109 18.11 19.27 -8.89
CA LEU A 109 18.97 19.79 -7.83
C LEU A 109 18.25 19.80 -6.47
N LYS A 110 16.97 20.16 -6.40
CA LYS A 110 16.13 20.06 -5.21
C LYS A 110 16.10 18.63 -4.66
N ALA A 111 15.82 17.64 -5.50
CA ALA A 111 15.80 16.24 -5.08
C ALA A 111 17.17 15.80 -4.50
N HIS A 112 18.27 16.21 -5.13
CA HIS A 112 19.61 15.95 -4.60
C HIS A 112 19.86 16.64 -3.25
N ARG A 113 19.40 17.88 -3.05
CA ARG A 113 19.48 18.57 -1.75
C ARG A 113 18.66 17.87 -0.67
N GLN A 114 17.45 17.41 -0.99
CA GLN A 114 16.61 16.65 -0.07
C GLN A 114 17.32 15.36 0.39
N VAL A 115 17.94 14.62 -0.53
CA VAL A 115 18.74 13.44 -0.21
C VAL A 115 19.95 13.78 0.67
N GLU A 116 20.65 14.89 0.38
CA GLU A 116 21.75 15.38 1.22
C GLU A 116 21.29 15.68 2.65
N THR A 117 20.15 16.37 2.81
CA THR A 117 19.55 16.65 4.14
C THR A 117 19.22 15.37 4.89
N ILE A 118 18.71 14.34 4.21
CA ILE A 118 18.42 13.05 4.84
C ILE A 118 19.70 12.33 5.24
N GLY A 119 20.73 12.34 4.39
CA GLY A 119 22.04 11.80 4.73
C GLY A 119 22.62 12.46 5.99
N GLN A 120 22.46 13.78 6.13
CA GLN A 120 22.86 14.51 7.34
C GLN A 120 22.03 14.09 8.56
N ARG A 121 20.71 13.93 8.42
CA ARG A 121 19.83 13.46 9.51
C ARG A 121 20.17 12.03 9.95
N ILE A 122 20.45 11.12 9.00
CA ILE A 122 20.89 9.75 9.29
C ILE A 122 22.26 9.77 10.00
N THR A 123 23.17 10.65 9.58
CA THR A 123 24.48 10.79 10.25
C THR A 123 24.32 11.29 11.69
N ALA A 124 23.44 12.27 11.92
CA ALA A 124 23.12 12.75 13.27
C ALA A 124 22.45 11.66 14.12
N LEU A 125 21.53 10.89 13.54
CA LEU A 125 20.89 9.74 14.19
C LEU A 125 21.92 8.67 14.58
N ALA A 126 22.91 8.40 13.73
CA ALA A 126 23.99 7.45 14.02
C ALA A 126 24.88 7.91 15.19
N GLN A 127 24.92 9.20 15.51
CA GLN A 127 25.66 9.75 16.64
C GLN A 127 24.85 9.74 17.95
N ASP A 128 23.53 9.57 17.89
CA ASP A 128 22.66 9.50 19.06
C ASP A 128 22.56 8.07 19.61
N THR A 129 23.35 7.77 20.64
CA THR A 129 23.37 6.45 21.29
C THR A 129 22.19 6.19 22.22
N THR A 130 21.28 7.15 22.41
CA THR A 130 20.09 6.98 23.27
C THR A 130 18.90 6.36 22.55
N GLN A 131 18.92 6.35 21.23
CA GLN A 131 17.84 5.82 20.39
C GLN A 131 17.79 4.29 20.45
N VAL A 132 16.62 3.75 20.82
CA VAL A 132 16.42 2.30 21.04
C VAL A 132 16.41 1.49 19.75
N ASP A 133 15.88 2.06 18.66
CA ASP A 133 15.82 1.41 17.35
C ASP A 133 16.27 2.37 16.23
N VAL A 134 17.59 2.52 16.12
CA VAL A 134 18.25 3.40 15.12
C VAL A 134 17.91 2.97 13.68
N PHE A 135 17.74 1.67 13.44
CA PHE A 135 17.47 1.16 12.09
C PHE A 135 16.04 1.47 11.63
N ALA A 136 15.04 1.29 12.50
CA ALA A 136 13.65 1.64 12.17
C ALA A 136 13.51 3.15 11.90
N GLU A 137 14.18 3.99 12.68
CA GLU A 137 14.12 5.43 12.49
C GLU A 137 14.85 5.89 11.22
N ALA A 138 15.97 5.25 10.86
CA ALA A 138 16.63 5.49 9.58
C ALA A 138 15.74 5.07 8.38
N GLU A 139 15.01 3.95 8.50
CA GLU A 139 14.04 3.53 7.48
C GLU A 139 12.87 4.52 7.34
N ASN A 140 12.38 5.07 8.45
CA ASN A 140 11.35 6.12 8.45
C ASN A 140 11.82 7.39 7.72
N LEU A 141 13.05 7.86 8.00
CA LEU A 141 13.64 9.03 7.34
C LEU A 141 13.76 8.86 5.83
N LEU A 142 14.15 7.67 5.37
CA LEU A 142 14.20 7.34 3.94
C LEU A 142 12.80 7.23 3.33
N GLY A 143 11.80 6.79 4.11
CA GLY A 143 10.42 6.65 3.66
C GLY A 143 9.68 7.96 3.44
N GLN A 144 10.09 9.06 4.08
CA GLN A 144 9.45 10.38 3.93
C GLN A 144 9.64 11.01 2.53
N VAL A 145 10.64 10.58 1.76
CA VAL A 145 10.90 11.11 0.40
C VAL A 145 9.86 10.66 -0.62
N ASP A 146 9.33 9.45 -0.46
CA ASP A 146 8.31 8.90 -1.36
C ASP A 146 6.92 9.55 -1.14
N SER A 147 6.69 10.23 -0.01
CA SER A 147 5.39 10.82 0.34
C SER A 147 5.20 12.27 -0.10
N ASP A 148 6.28 13.03 -0.30
CA ASP A 148 6.19 14.47 -0.63
C ASP A 148 5.78 14.75 -2.09
N GLU A 149 5.73 13.74 -2.97
CA GLU A 149 5.26 13.90 -4.36
C GLU A 149 3.75 13.67 -4.55
N GLN A 150 3.01 13.26 -3.51
CA GLN A 150 1.54 13.25 -3.55
C GLN A 150 0.99 14.54 -2.95
N ASN A 151 1.19 15.65 -3.66
CA ASN A 151 0.39 16.85 -3.44
C ASN A 151 -1.09 16.50 -3.68
N ASP A 152 -1.81 16.37 -2.57
CA ASP A 152 -3.26 16.21 -2.44
C ASP A 152 -3.96 17.52 -2.85
N HIS A 153 -3.84 17.89 -4.14
CA HIS A 153 -4.72 18.88 -4.71
C HIS A 153 -6.03 18.17 -5.08
N GLY A 154 -7.15 18.69 -4.57
CA GLY A 154 -8.46 18.23 -4.99
C GLY A 154 -8.57 18.27 -6.51
N VAL A 155 -8.99 17.15 -7.11
CA VAL A 155 -9.26 17.08 -8.55
C VAL A 155 -10.65 17.65 -8.85
N SER A 156 -10.80 18.30 -10.01
CA SER A 156 -12.14 18.71 -10.46
C SER A 156 -13.02 17.46 -10.65
N PHE A 157 -14.34 17.61 -10.55
CA PHE A 157 -15.25 16.49 -10.78
C PHE A 157 -15.16 15.97 -12.22
N GLU A 158 -14.83 16.84 -13.19
CA GLU A 158 -14.59 16.48 -14.59
C GLU A 158 -13.37 15.56 -14.73
N ASP A 159 -12.23 15.95 -14.16
CA ASP A 159 -11.02 15.10 -14.15
C ASP A 159 -11.25 13.77 -13.44
N ALA A 160 -12.06 13.77 -12.37
CA ALA A 160 -12.42 12.56 -11.65
C ALA A 160 -13.29 11.62 -12.50
N ILE A 161 -14.24 12.16 -13.28
CA ILE A 161 -15.06 11.38 -14.22
C ILE A 161 -14.18 10.78 -15.32
N ASP A 162 -13.29 11.57 -15.91
CA ASP A 162 -12.41 11.11 -16.98
C ASP A 162 -11.46 10.01 -16.50
N SER A 163 -10.91 10.17 -15.31
CA SER A 163 -10.11 9.13 -14.64
C SER A 163 -10.93 7.86 -14.37
N ALA A 164 -12.16 8.00 -13.87
CA ALA A 164 -13.05 6.87 -13.62
C ALA A 164 -13.43 6.13 -14.91
N LEU A 165 -13.69 6.86 -16.01
CA LEU A 165 -14.03 6.29 -17.31
C LEU A 165 -12.83 5.54 -17.90
N LYS A 166 -11.62 6.10 -17.83
CA LYS A 166 -10.39 5.41 -18.21
C LYS A 166 -10.21 4.10 -17.43
N GLN A 167 -10.36 4.15 -16.10
CA GLN A 167 -10.28 2.94 -15.27
C GLN A 167 -11.35 1.90 -15.60
N MET A 168 -12.56 2.33 -15.96
CA MET A 168 -13.63 1.42 -16.36
C MET A 168 -13.31 0.70 -17.67
N ILE A 169 -12.79 1.41 -18.67
CA ILE A 169 -12.36 0.84 -19.95
C ILE A 169 -11.21 -0.15 -19.72
N GLU A 170 -10.19 0.23 -18.95
CA GLU A 170 -9.07 -0.65 -18.61
C GLU A 170 -9.54 -1.93 -17.91
N LYS A 171 -10.50 -1.84 -16.99
CA LYS A 171 -11.08 -3.02 -16.31
C LYS A 171 -11.87 -3.90 -17.28
N ALA A 172 -12.63 -3.32 -18.21
CA ALA A 172 -13.39 -4.06 -19.19
C ALA A 172 -12.46 -4.84 -20.14
N GLU A 173 -11.42 -4.19 -20.67
CA GLU A 173 -10.40 -4.84 -21.49
C GLU A 173 -9.64 -5.92 -20.72
N ALA A 174 -9.28 -5.63 -19.46
CA ALA A 174 -8.61 -6.60 -18.61
C ALA A 174 -9.45 -7.85 -18.39
N LYS A 175 -10.77 -7.69 -18.21
CA LYS A 175 -11.69 -8.83 -18.05
C LYS A 175 -11.77 -9.68 -19.31
N ASP A 176 -11.86 -9.05 -20.48
CA ASP A 176 -11.91 -9.74 -21.78
C ASP A 176 -10.61 -10.53 -22.04
N LYS A 177 -9.46 -9.91 -21.76
CA LYS A 177 -8.13 -10.51 -21.88
C LYS A 177 -7.75 -11.43 -20.72
N LYS A 178 -8.64 -11.68 -19.75
CA LYS A 178 -8.39 -12.42 -18.49
C LYS A 178 -7.15 -11.94 -17.72
N LEU A 179 -6.83 -10.65 -17.83
CA LEU A 179 -5.78 -9.99 -17.08
C LEU A 179 -6.16 -9.86 -15.60
N TYR A 180 -5.14 -9.80 -14.75
CA TYR A 180 -5.30 -9.67 -13.30
C TYR A 180 -5.93 -8.32 -12.91
N THR A 181 -7.14 -8.35 -12.37
CA THR A 181 -7.86 -7.16 -11.87
C THR A 181 -7.91 -7.07 -10.34
N GLY A 182 -7.54 -8.13 -9.64
CA GLY A 182 -7.61 -8.27 -8.19
C GLY A 182 -7.55 -9.73 -7.77
N VAL A 183 -7.54 -10.00 -6.47
CA VAL A 183 -7.51 -11.38 -5.96
C VAL A 183 -8.90 -11.95 -5.75
N GLN A 184 -8.99 -13.28 -5.81
CA GLN A 184 -10.19 -14.09 -5.61
C GLN A 184 -9.87 -15.27 -4.71
N PHE A 185 -10.88 -15.83 -4.05
CA PHE A 185 -10.72 -17.03 -3.22
C PHE A 185 -10.70 -18.32 -4.05
N ASN A 186 -11.01 -18.23 -5.35
CA ASN A 186 -11.14 -19.36 -6.26
C ASN A 186 -12.26 -20.32 -5.83
N LEU A 187 -13.39 -19.73 -5.43
CA LEU A 187 -14.62 -20.39 -5.05
C LEU A 187 -15.76 -19.66 -5.76
N ALA A 188 -16.27 -20.24 -6.86
CA ALA A 188 -17.16 -19.54 -7.79
C ALA A 188 -18.33 -18.82 -7.11
N HIS A 189 -19.05 -19.47 -6.20
CA HIS A 189 -20.17 -18.84 -5.48
C HIS A 189 -19.72 -17.70 -4.55
N LEU A 190 -18.58 -17.85 -3.86
CA LEU A 190 -18.03 -16.78 -3.02
C LEU A 190 -17.55 -15.61 -3.87
N ASP A 191 -16.80 -15.88 -4.93
CA ASP A 191 -16.24 -14.85 -5.81
C ASP A 191 -17.34 -14.11 -6.59
N ASN A 192 -18.46 -14.77 -6.90
CA ASN A 192 -19.64 -14.12 -7.48
C ASN A 192 -20.35 -13.19 -6.48
N LEU A 193 -20.41 -13.57 -5.20
CA LEU A 193 -21.03 -12.77 -4.15
C LEU A 193 -20.13 -11.60 -3.72
N LEU A 194 -18.85 -11.88 -3.52
CA LEU A 194 -17.85 -10.95 -3.01
C LEU A 194 -17.34 -10.01 -4.10
N GLY A 195 -17.18 -10.53 -5.33
CA GLY A 195 -16.38 -9.90 -6.37
C GLY A 195 -14.88 -10.13 -6.15
N THR A 196 -14.05 -9.45 -6.95
CA THR A 196 -12.60 -9.43 -6.79
C THR A 196 -12.20 -8.43 -5.70
N ILE A 197 -11.21 -8.77 -4.87
CA ILE A 197 -10.59 -7.81 -3.94
C ILE A 197 -9.56 -6.99 -4.74
N GLN A 198 -9.83 -5.70 -4.92
CA GLN A 198 -9.07 -4.83 -5.83
C GLN A 198 -7.83 -4.23 -5.17
N LYS A 199 -6.93 -3.69 -6.00
CA LYS A 199 -5.74 -2.94 -5.55
C LYS A 199 -6.14 -1.80 -4.61
N GLY A 200 -5.42 -1.59 -3.52
CA GLY A 200 -5.78 -0.58 -2.52
C GLY A 200 -6.87 -1.01 -1.53
N HIS A 201 -7.44 -2.21 -1.68
CA HIS A 201 -8.44 -2.72 -0.75
C HIS A 201 -7.82 -3.50 0.40
N PHE A 202 -8.43 -3.36 1.56
CA PHE A 202 -8.15 -4.10 2.77
C PHE A 202 -9.29 -5.11 3.01
N CYS A 203 -8.96 -6.39 2.94
CA CYS A 203 -9.91 -7.48 3.17
C CYS A 203 -9.57 -8.21 4.47
N VAL A 204 -10.59 -8.54 5.25
CA VAL A 204 -10.46 -9.29 6.49
C VAL A 204 -11.07 -10.67 6.33
N VAL A 205 -10.33 -11.70 6.73
CA VAL A 205 -10.82 -13.09 6.79
C VAL A 205 -10.84 -13.53 8.24
N GLY A 206 -12.03 -13.67 8.81
CA GLY A 206 -12.22 -14.02 10.21
C GLY A 206 -12.70 -15.44 10.42
N GLY A 207 -12.48 -15.98 11.61
CA GLY A 207 -13.05 -17.26 12.02
C GLY A 207 -12.55 -17.70 13.39
N ARG A 208 -13.17 -18.75 13.94
CA ARG A 208 -12.68 -19.41 15.16
C ARG A 208 -11.39 -20.20 14.87
N PRO A 209 -10.58 -20.56 15.87
CA PRO A 209 -9.52 -21.55 15.70
C PRO A 209 -10.07 -22.82 15.03
N GLY A 210 -9.32 -23.38 14.06
CA GLY A 210 -9.76 -24.56 13.31
C GLY A 210 -10.76 -24.30 12.17
N SER A 211 -11.31 -23.09 12.02
CA SER A 211 -12.32 -22.78 10.98
C SER A 211 -11.83 -22.78 9.53
N GLY A 212 -10.55 -23.07 9.28
CA GLY A 212 -9.97 -23.04 7.95
C GLY A 212 -9.64 -21.64 7.40
N LYS A 213 -9.68 -20.58 8.23
CA LYS A 213 -9.31 -19.20 7.84
C LYS A 213 -7.97 -19.12 7.09
N SER A 214 -6.92 -19.74 7.64
CA SER A 214 -5.57 -19.77 7.04
C SER A 214 -5.54 -20.56 5.72
N THR A 215 -6.35 -21.62 5.63
CA THR A 215 -6.52 -22.40 4.39
C THR A 215 -7.14 -21.56 3.26
N LEU A 216 -8.17 -20.74 3.56
CA LEU A 216 -8.75 -19.81 2.57
C LEU A 216 -7.71 -18.81 2.06
N ALA A 217 -6.93 -18.22 2.96
CA ALA A 217 -5.90 -17.26 2.59
C ALA A 217 -4.76 -17.90 1.78
N GLN A 218 -4.36 -19.13 2.13
CA GLN A 218 -3.39 -19.90 1.35
C GLN A 218 -3.90 -20.19 -0.07
N MET A 219 -5.16 -20.58 -0.22
CA MET A 219 -5.76 -20.81 -1.54
C MET A 219 -5.74 -19.55 -2.40
N LEU A 220 -6.10 -18.40 -1.83
CA LEU A 220 -6.06 -17.10 -2.51
C LEU A 220 -4.62 -16.75 -2.93
N ALA A 221 -3.64 -16.92 -2.04
CA ALA A 221 -2.24 -16.68 -2.33
C ALA A 221 -1.71 -17.58 -3.45
N ILE A 222 -1.99 -18.89 -3.38
CA ILE A 222 -1.61 -19.87 -4.39
C ILE A 222 -2.25 -19.53 -5.73
N HIS A 223 -3.55 -19.22 -5.76
CA HIS A 223 -4.25 -18.87 -6.99
C HIS A 223 -3.64 -17.62 -7.65
N THR A 224 -3.39 -16.58 -6.85
CA THR A 224 -2.76 -15.33 -7.31
C THR A 224 -1.37 -15.58 -7.92
N ALA A 225 -0.54 -16.38 -7.26
CA ALA A 225 0.81 -16.69 -7.73
C ALA A 225 0.81 -17.66 -8.93
N LYS A 226 -0.08 -18.66 -8.94
CA LYS A 226 -0.11 -19.74 -9.94
C LYS A 226 -0.79 -19.31 -11.24
N ILE A 227 -1.98 -18.73 -11.15
CA ILE A 227 -2.80 -18.38 -12.32
C ILE A 227 -2.37 -17.04 -12.90
N HIS A 228 -2.21 -16.03 -12.04
CA HIS A 228 -1.92 -14.66 -12.50
C HIS A 228 -0.44 -14.31 -12.52
N ARG A 229 0.44 -15.20 -12.02
CA ARG A 229 1.90 -14.99 -11.96
C ARG A 229 2.29 -13.68 -11.27
N LYS A 230 1.51 -13.25 -10.27
CA LYS A 230 1.78 -12.05 -9.48
C LYS A 230 2.48 -12.40 -8.17
N GLY A 231 3.39 -11.52 -7.74
CA GLY A 231 4.12 -11.68 -6.48
C GLY A 231 3.18 -11.67 -5.26
N VAL A 232 3.36 -12.60 -4.33
CA VAL A 232 2.58 -12.63 -3.09
C VAL A 232 3.53 -12.55 -1.91
N LEU A 233 3.29 -11.62 -1.00
CA LEU A 233 3.92 -11.64 0.32
C LEU A 233 2.98 -12.35 1.29
N PHE A 234 3.46 -13.40 1.96
CA PHE A 234 2.73 -14.10 3.02
C PHE A 234 3.49 -13.95 4.33
N VAL A 235 2.99 -13.10 5.22
CA VAL A 235 3.52 -12.92 6.57
C VAL A 235 2.77 -13.85 7.51
N SER A 236 3.50 -14.83 8.04
CA SER A 236 2.98 -15.79 9.02
C SER A 236 3.55 -15.45 10.40
N ALA A 237 2.66 -15.03 11.29
CA ALA A 237 2.96 -14.76 12.69
C ALA A 237 2.66 -15.96 13.60
N GLU A 238 1.81 -16.89 13.16
CA GLU A 238 1.40 -18.08 13.92
C GLU A 238 2.23 -19.33 13.54
N MET A 239 2.46 -19.54 12.25
CA MET A 239 3.13 -20.74 11.72
C MET A 239 4.56 -20.43 11.27
N ASP A 240 5.47 -21.40 11.41
CA ASP A 240 6.79 -21.34 10.78
C ASP A 240 6.69 -21.55 9.25
N LYS A 241 7.78 -21.21 8.54
CA LYS A 241 7.83 -21.32 7.08
C LYS A 241 7.70 -22.77 6.60
N GLU A 242 8.22 -23.75 7.34
CA GLU A 242 8.15 -25.18 6.98
C GLU A 242 6.71 -25.69 7.00
N THR A 243 5.98 -25.41 8.08
CA THR A 243 4.59 -25.84 8.25
C THR A 243 3.70 -25.16 7.21
N LEU A 244 3.88 -23.85 6.97
CA LEU A 244 3.14 -23.14 5.93
C LEU A 244 3.42 -23.71 4.53
N SER A 245 4.70 -23.97 4.21
CA SER A 245 5.11 -24.53 2.91
C SER A 245 4.54 -25.93 2.71
N ASN A 246 4.56 -26.79 3.73
CA ASN A 246 3.99 -28.13 3.67
C ASN A 246 2.48 -28.11 3.45
N ARG A 247 1.75 -27.17 4.05
CA ARG A 247 0.32 -26.98 3.78
C ARG A 247 0.06 -26.51 2.35
N MET A 248 0.88 -25.60 1.81
CA MET A 248 0.76 -25.18 0.41
C MET A 248 1.04 -26.33 -0.56
N ILE A 249 2.03 -27.18 -0.28
CA ILE A 249 2.31 -28.39 -1.08
C ILE A 249 1.17 -29.40 -0.98
N SER A 250 0.63 -29.64 0.21
CA SER A 250 -0.56 -30.48 0.43
C SER A 250 -1.72 -30.00 -0.45
N ALA A 251 -2.00 -28.69 -0.45
CA ALA A 251 -3.05 -28.10 -1.28
C ALA A 251 -2.77 -28.21 -2.78
N LEU A 252 -1.53 -28.00 -3.22
CA LEU A 252 -1.13 -28.04 -4.63
C LEU A 252 -1.13 -29.46 -5.22
N GLY A 253 -0.66 -30.44 -4.44
CA GLY A 253 -0.52 -31.83 -4.85
C GLY A 253 -1.72 -32.72 -4.50
N ALA A 254 -2.70 -32.19 -3.75
CA ALA A 254 -3.80 -32.98 -3.17
C ALA A 254 -3.29 -34.16 -2.31
N ILE A 255 -2.17 -33.93 -1.62
CA ILE A 255 -1.54 -34.91 -0.72
C ILE A 255 -2.06 -34.66 0.68
N PRO A 256 -2.53 -35.68 1.43
CA PRO A 256 -3.00 -35.46 2.80
C PRO A 256 -1.91 -34.85 3.67
N TYR A 257 -2.26 -33.79 4.38
CA TYR A 257 -1.32 -32.99 5.16
C TYR A 257 -0.65 -33.81 6.27
N ASN A 258 -1.41 -34.69 6.94
CA ASN A 258 -0.87 -35.54 8.00
C ASN A 258 0.27 -36.44 7.50
N ASN A 259 0.19 -36.95 6.27
CA ASN A 259 1.27 -37.75 5.69
C ASN A 259 2.56 -36.95 5.51
N ILE A 260 2.46 -35.66 5.15
CA ILE A 260 3.62 -34.77 5.02
C ILE A 260 4.14 -34.37 6.41
N HIS A 261 3.23 -33.99 7.31
CA HIS A 261 3.57 -33.46 8.63
C HIS A 261 4.14 -34.53 9.57
N ASN A 262 3.54 -35.72 9.61
CA ASN A 262 3.96 -36.83 10.47
C ASN A 262 4.99 -37.75 9.80
N ALA A 263 5.37 -37.47 8.54
CA ALA A 263 6.21 -38.34 7.73
C ALA A 263 5.65 -39.79 7.57
N GLU A 264 4.33 -39.94 7.54
CA GLU A 264 3.67 -41.23 7.27
C GLU A 264 3.73 -41.55 5.77
N LEU A 265 4.77 -42.27 5.37
CA LEU A 265 5.04 -42.57 3.97
C LEU A 265 4.16 -43.72 3.45
N TYR A 266 3.33 -43.44 2.46
CA TYR A 266 2.72 -44.48 1.62
C TYR A 266 3.48 -44.64 0.29
N ASN A 267 3.29 -45.77 -0.37
CA ASN A 267 3.89 -46.05 -1.68
C ASN A 267 3.45 -44.99 -2.70
N GLY A 268 4.39 -44.12 -3.11
CA GLY A 268 4.12 -43.05 -4.08
C GLY A 268 4.23 -41.63 -3.52
N LEU A 269 4.13 -41.43 -2.19
CA LEU A 269 4.13 -40.09 -1.58
C LEU A 269 5.34 -39.24 -1.99
N MET A 270 6.55 -39.80 -1.92
CA MET A 270 7.78 -39.07 -2.28
C MET A 270 7.79 -38.68 -3.77
N LYS A 271 7.20 -39.51 -4.63
CA LYS A 271 7.08 -39.22 -6.07
C LYS A 271 6.09 -38.08 -6.30
N ASP A 272 4.94 -38.11 -5.64
CA ASP A 272 3.91 -37.07 -5.75
C ASP A 272 4.38 -35.74 -5.17
N TYR A 273 5.08 -35.78 -4.04
CA TYR A 273 5.70 -34.61 -3.42
C TYR A 273 6.78 -34.02 -4.33
N ALA A 274 7.69 -34.85 -4.87
CA ALA A 274 8.74 -34.40 -5.77
C ALA A 274 8.16 -33.79 -7.07
N ALA A 275 7.12 -34.40 -7.65
CA ALA A 275 6.43 -33.89 -8.82
C ALA A 275 5.74 -32.53 -8.53
N THR A 276 5.09 -32.41 -7.37
CA THR A 276 4.46 -31.16 -6.92
C THR A 276 5.50 -30.07 -6.70
N LYS A 277 6.59 -30.38 -6.00
CA LYS A 277 7.72 -29.46 -5.79
C LYS A 277 8.28 -28.96 -7.12
N ALA A 278 8.60 -29.86 -8.05
CA ALA A 278 9.15 -29.50 -9.36
C ALA A 278 8.19 -28.60 -10.17
N SER A 279 6.88 -28.82 -10.04
CA SER A 279 5.86 -28.04 -10.76
C SER A 279 5.69 -26.62 -10.20
N TYR A 280 5.95 -26.41 -8.90
CA TYR A 280 5.54 -25.19 -8.18
C TYR A 280 6.66 -24.47 -7.43
N GLU A 281 7.91 -24.95 -7.45
CA GLU A 281 9.05 -24.32 -6.75
C GLU A 281 9.32 -22.87 -7.20
N LYS A 282 8.90 -22.50 -8.42
CA LYS A 282 9.09 -21.15 -8.99
C LYS A 282 7.89 -20.23 -8.81
N LEU A 283 6.89 -20.60 -7.99
CA LEU A 283 5.78 -19.70 -7.71
C LEU A 283 6.30 -18.42 -7.02
N PRO A 284 5.85 -17.22 -7.43
CA PRO A 284 6.32 -15.96 -6.87
C PRO A 284 5.67 -15.68 -5.51
N ILE A 285 5.91 -16.53 -4.53
CA ILE A 285 5.43 -16.39 -3.14
C ILE A 285 6.65 -16.15 -2.25
N TRP A 286 6.64 -15.04 -1.53
CA TRP A 286 7.61 -14.72 -0.49
C TRP A 286 6.99 -14.98 0.87
N ILE A 287 7.54 -15.95 1.60
CA ILE A 287 7.08 -16.30 2.95
C ILE A 287 7.98 -15.59 3.96
N GLN A 288 7.36 -14.91 4.92
CA GLN A 288 8.03 -14.36 6.08
C GLN A 288 7.42 -14.94 7.36
N ASP A 289 8.18 -15.77 8.05
CA ASP A 289 7.83 -16.29 9.37
C ASP A 289 8.49 -15.44 10.46
N LYS A 290 7.67 -14.72 11.23
CA LYS A 290 8.15 -13.90 12.35
C LYS A 290 7.09 -13.87 13.43
N GLN A 291 7.43 -14.33 14.62
CA GLN A 291 6.52 -14.21 15.76
C GLN A 291 6.38 -12.74 16.15
N LYS A 292 5.13 -12.30 16.31
CA LYS A 292 4.75 -10.95 16.74
C LYS A 292 5.45 -9.83 15.94
N PRO A 293 5.30 -9.79 14.61
CA PRO A 293 5.98 -8.79 13.79
C PRO A 293 5.41 -7.39 14.06
N SER A 294 6.26 -6.36 13.98
CA SER A 294 5.79 -4.99 14.01
C SER A 294 5.19 -4.57 12.66
N ILE A 295 4.32 -3.56 12.66
CA ILE A 295 3.76 -3.03 11.40
C ILE A 295 4.84 -2.48 10.46
N SER A 296 5.89 -1.88 11.01
CA SER A 296 7.06 -1.40 10.24
C SER A 296 7.85 -2.55 9.63
N GLU A 297 8.07 -3.64 10.37
CA GLU A 297 8.71 -4.85 9.83
C GLU A 297 7.89 -5.40 8.65
N ILE A 298 6.55 -5.48 8.78
CA ILE A 298 5.64 -5.91 7.70
C ILE A 298 5.82 -5.03 6.47
N ARG A 299 5.86 -3.71 6.65
CA ARG A 299 6.09 -2.76 5.55
C ARG A 299 7.45 -2.99 4.89
N SER A 300 8.51 -3.23 5.65
CA SER A 300 9.85 -3.51 5.11
C SER A 300 9.92 -4.87 4.40
N TYR A 301 9.16 -5.89 4.83
CA TYR A 301 8.97 -7.13 4.07
C TYR A 301 8.24 -6.87 2.75
N ALA A 302 7.19 -6.04 2.75
CA ALA A 302 6.46 -5.66 1.54
C ALA A 302 7.36 -4.94 0.53
N ARG A 303 8.16 -3.96 0.94
CA ARG A 303 9.14 -3.28 0.06
C ARG A 303 10.16 -4.23 -0.55
N ARG A 304 10.63 -5.23 0.21
CA ARG A 304 11.56 -6.24 -0.32
C ARG A 304 10.90 -7.16 -1.33
N ALA A 305 9.70 -7.66 -1.02
CA ALA A 305 8.96 -8.54 -1.91
C ALA A 305 8.51 -7.81 -3.20
N ASP A 306 8.07 -6.55 -3.07
CA ASP A 306 7.68 -5.71 -4.21
C ASP A 306 8.83 -5.47 -5.18
N ARG A 307 10.01 -5.08 -4.67
CA ARG A 307 11.24 -4.94 -5.49
C ARG A 307 11.64 -6.24 -6.17
N ARG A 308 11.55 -7.38 -5.46
CA ARG A 308 11.92 -8.69 -5.98
C ARG A 308 11.01 -9.13 -7.13
N PHE A 309 9.70 -8.89 -7.01
CA PHE A 309 8.71 -9.34 -7.99
C PHE A 309 8.30 -8.26 -9.00
N LYS A 310 8.84 -7.04 -8.88
CA LYS A 310 8.45 -5.86 -9.67
C LYS A 310 6.95 -5.57 -9.56
N GLY A 311 6.45 -5.57 -8.33
CA GLY A 311 5.04 -5.37 -8.02
C GLY A 311 4.41 -6.57 -7.30
N LEU A 312 3.65 -6.29 -6.25
CA LEU A 312 2.85 -7.28 -5.55
C LEU A 312 1.44 -7.45 -6.15
N GLY A 313 1.02 -8.72 -6.24
CA GLY A 313 -0.34 -9.14 -6.48
C GLY A 313 -1.19 -8.97 -5.24
N CYS A 314 -0.71 -9.42 -4.07
CA CYS A 314 -1.33 -9.19 -2.77
C CYS A 314 -0.35 -9.40 -1.60
N ILE A 315 -0.76 -8.94 -0.42
CA ILE A 315 -0.11 -9.18 0.86
C ILE A 315 -1.09 -9.93 1.77
N VAL A 316 -0.64 -11.03 2.38
CA VAL A 316 -1.42 -11.84 3.34
C VAL A 316 -0.74 -11.80 4.71
N ILE A 317 -1.52 -11.60 5.78
CA ILE A 317 -1.02 -11.51 7.16
C ILE A 317 -1.82 -12.46 8.07
N ASP A 318 -1.17 -13.55 8.51
CA ASP A 318 -1.76 -14.59 9.37
C ASP A 318 -1.14 -14.57 10.78
N TYR A 319 -1.72 -13.93 11.80
CA TYR A 319 -2.99 -13.20 11.83
C TYR A 319 -2.81 -11.87 12.59
N LEU A 320 -3.74 -10.93 12.36
CA LEU A 320 -3.68 -9.53 12.78
C LEU A 320 -3.39 -9.38 14.28
N GLN A 321 -4.02 -10.19 15.13
CA GLN A 321 -3.86 -10.04 16.57
C GLN A 321 -2.48 -10.43 17.11
N LEU A 322 -1.56 -10.95 16.29
CA LEU A 322 -0.16 -11.11 16.70
C LEU A 322 0.71 -9.90 16.31
N VAL A 323 0.25 -9.07 15.37
CA VAL A 323 0.97 -7.86 14.96
C VAL A 323 1.03 -6.86 16.11
N ARG A 324 2.17 -6.20 16.21
CA ARG A 324 2.46 -5.22 17.26
C ARG A 324 2.71 -3.82 16.72
N ASP A 325 2.29 -2.83 17.49
CA ASP A 325 2.68 -1.43 17.31
C ASP A 325 3.31 -0.97 18.64
N PRO A 326 4.65 -0.99 18.75
CA PRO A 326 5.36 -0.69 20.01
C PRO A 326 5.14 0.75 20.49
N SER A 327 4.61 1.64 19.63
CA SER A 327 4.27 3.02 20.01
C SER A 327 3.01 3.11 20.88
N LYS A 328 2.17 2.07 20.92
CA LYS A 328 0.89 2.04 21.64
C LYS A 328 0.95 1.12 22.85
N LYS A 329 0.47 1.60 24.00
CA LYS A 329 0.41 0.82 25.25
C LYS A 329 -0.90 0.07 25.42
N ASP A 330 -2.00 0.61 24.91
CA ASP A 330 -3.32 -0.03 24.98
C ASP A 330 -3.57 -0.89 23.75
N ARG A 331 -4.02 -2.13 23.98
CA ARG A 331 -4.22 -3.12 22.92
C ARG A 331 -5.31 -2.72 21.94
N PHE A 332 -6.38 -2.07 22.42
CA PHE A 332 -7.46 -1.61 21.56
C PHE A 332 -7.00 -0.50 20.61
N GLN A 333 -6.21 0.45 21.12
CA GLN A 333 -5.58 1.49 20.31
C GLN A 333 -4.53 0.92 19.35
N GLU A 334 -3.77 -0.09 19.80
CA GLU A 334 -2.77 -0.81 18.99
C GLU A 334 -3.43 -1.43 17.74
N VAL A 335 -4.49 -2.22 17.93
CA VAL A 335 -5.20 -2.86 16.82
C VAL A 335 -5.89 -1.83 15.91
N SER A 336 -6.40 -0.74 16.48
CA SER A 336 -6.97 0.37 15.70
C SER A 336 -5.92 1.05 14.81
N SER A 337 -4.72 1.28 15.35
CA SER A 337 -3.57 1.82 14.60
C SER A 337 -3.17 0.88 13.45
N ILE A 338 -2.98 -0.40 13.77
CA ILE A 338 -2.59 -1.45 12.81
C ILE A 338 -3.60 -1.54 11.65
N SER A 339 -4.91 -1.51 11.93
CA SER A 339 -5.94 -1.56 10.90
C SER A 339 -5.82 -0.43 9.87
N ARG A 340 -5.61 0.81 10.35
CA ARG A 340 -5.43 1.99 9.47
C ARG A 340 -4.15 1.88 8.65
N GLU A 341 -3.07 1.45 9.29
CA GLU A 341 -1.78 1.24 8.65
C GLU A 341 -1.84 0.17 7.55
N LEU A 342 -2.57 -0.93 7.75
CA LEU A 342 -2.77 -1.94 6.72
C LEU A 342 -3.59 -1.43 5.54
N LYS A 343 -4.61 -0.60 5.79
CA LYS A 343 -5.35 0.08 4.71
C LYS A 343 -4.46 1.06 3.94
N SER A 344 -3.60 1.80 4.64
CA SER A 344 -2.60 2.67 4.02
C SER A 344 -1.61 1.88 3.17
N MET A 345 -1.11 0.75 3.70
CA MET A 345 -0.21 -0.17 3.00
C MET A 345 -0.82 -0.71 1.71
N ALA A 346 -2.11 -1.08 1.73
CA ALA A 346 -2.80 -1.51 0.52
C ALA A 346 -2.75 -0.45 -0.60
N LYS A 347 -2.91 0.83 -0.24
CA LYS A 347 -2.82 1.96 -1.17
C LYS A 347 -1.38 2.22 -1.62
N GLU A 348 -0.41 2.24 -0.69
CA GLU A 348 1.02 2.45 -0.96
C GLU A 348 1.54 1.44 -1.99
N PHE A 349 1.34 0.14 -1.73
CA PHE A 349 1.82 -0.93 -2.61
C PHE A 349 0.88 -1.22 -3.79
N LYS A 350 -0.21 -0.46 -3.93
CA LYS A 350 -1.21 -0.63 -5.00
C LYS A 350 -1.63 -2.10 -5.18
N CYS A 351 -1.83 -2.81 -4.08
CA CYS A 351 -2.24 -4.22 -4.06
C CYS A 351 -3.22 -4.51 -2.92
N PRO A 352 -4.02 -5.59 -2.99
CA PRO A 352 -4.89 -6.01 -1.91
C PRO A 352 -4.10 -6.49 -0.69
N VAL A 353 -4.53 -6.08 0.51
CA VAL A 353 -4.02 -6.59 1.79
C VAL A 353 -5.10 -7.47 2.43
N ILE A 354 -4.75 -8.71 2.75
CA ILE A 354 -5.63 -9.70 3.38
C ILE A 354 -5.12 -9.97 4.79
N ALA A 355 -5.86 -9.54 5.81
CA ALA A 355 -5.52 -9.86 7.19
C ALA A 355 -6.46 -10.91 7.75
N LEU A 356 -5.89 -11.94 8.37
CA LEU A 356 -6.66 -12.92 9.11
C LEU A 356 -6.96 -12.41 10.51
N VAL A 357 -8.16 -12.66 11.02
CA VAL A 357 -8.57 -12.27 12.37
C VAL A 357 -9.22 -13.42 13.11
N GLN A 358 -8.99 -13.48 14.42
CA GLN A 358 -9.71 -14.40 15.29
C GLN A 358 -10.99 -13.75 15.85
N LEU A 359 -12.06 -14.53 15.98
CA LEU A 359 -13.31 -14.13 16.61
C LEU A 359 -13.26 -14.27 18.15
N ASN A 360 -14.11 -13.51 18.85
CA ASN A 360 -14.32 -13.65 20.28
C ASN A 360 -15.00 -14.99 20.63
N ARG A 361 -14.77 -15.50 21.85
CA ARG A 361 -15.40 -16.74 22.33
C ARG A 361 -16.92 -16.63 22.39
N ASP A 362 -17.46 -15.44 22.68
CA ASP A 362 -18.92 -15.20 22.72
C ASP A 362 -19.62 -15.40 21.37
N ALA A 363 -18.86 -15.44 20.27
CA ALA A 363 -19.38 -15.82 18.95
C ALA A 363 -19.94 -17.25 18.92
N GLU A 364 -19.62 -18.10 19.91
CA GLU A 364 -20.17 -19.46 20.06
C GLU A 364 -21.68 -19.50 20.24
N LYS A 365 -22.28 -18.42 20.74
CA LYS A 365 -23.73 -18.38 21.03
C LYS A 365 -24.58 -18.09 19.78
N SER A 366 -23.98 -17.60 18.70
CA SER A 366 -24.69 -17.23 17.48
C SER A 366 -24.56 -18.34 16.43
N LYS A 367 -25.66 -18.66 15.74
CA LYS A 367 -25.62 -19.62 14.62
C LYS A 367 -24.69 -19.17 13.48
N ARG A 368 -24.49 -17.85 13.34
CA ARG A 368 -23.63 -17.24 12.32
C ARG A 368 -22.87 -16.05 12.91
N PRO A 369 -21.56 -15.94 12.64
CA PRO A 369 -20.76 -14.83 13.14
C PRO A 369 -21.11 -13.52 12.43
N LYS A 370 -21.00 -12.43 13.17
CA LYS A 370 -21.22 -11.04 12.72
C LYS A 370 -19.91 -10.26 12.77
N ALA A 371 -19.86 -9.10 12.12
CA ALA A 371 -18.68 -8.23 12.15
C ALA A 371 -18.30 -7.80 13.58
N SER A 372 -19.30 -7.60 14.45
CA SER A 372 -19.13 -7.32 15.89
C SER A 372 -18.35 -8.40 16.65
N ASP A 373 -18.36 -9.64 16.15
CA ASP A 373 -17.74 -10.78 16.81
C ASP A 373 -16.23 -10.85 16.59
N ILE A 374 -15.68 -10.00 15.71
CA ILE A 374 -14.23 -9.84 15.56
C ILE A 374 -13.66 -9.28 16.87
N LYS A 375 -12.56 -9.85 17.36
CA LYS A 375 -11.91 -9.34 18.57
C LYS A 375 -11.39 -7.93 18.30
N GLU A 376 -11.71 -6.99 19.20
CA GLU A 376 -11.30 -5.58 19.08
C GLU A 376 -11.83 -4.93 17.75
N SER A 377 -13.05 -5.31 17.35
CA SER A 377 -13.65 -5.13 16.00
C SER A 377 -13.87 -3.70 15.51
N GLY A 378 -14.07 -2.72 16.39
CA GLY A 378 -14.66 -1.42 16.01
C GLY A 378 -13.94 -0.73 14.85
N GLN A 379 -12.62 -0.58 14.93
CA GLN A 379 -11.82 0.08 13.89
C GLN A 379 -11.56 -0.83 12.68
N ILE A 380 -11.32 -2.13 12.91
CA ILE A 380 -11.14 -3.12 11.83
C ILE A 380 -12.36 -3.13 10.91
N GLU A 381 -13.55 -3.17 11.50
CA GLU A 381 -14.80 -3.17 10.74
C GLU A 381 -14.92 -1.91 9.90
N GLN A 382 -14.53 -0.73 10.40
CA GLN A 382 -14.63 0.53 9.66
C GLN A 382 -13.67 0.56 8.47
N ASP A 383 -12.39 0.22 8.68
CA ASP A 383 -11.34 0.36 7.68
C ASP A 383 -11.40 -0.71 6.58
N ALA A 384 -11.85 -1.93 6.90
CA ALA A 384 -11.97 -3.00 5.93
C ALA A 384 -12.96 -2.64 4.81
N ASP A 385 -12.60 -2.95 3.57
CA ASP A 385 -13.51 -2.84 2.43
C ASP A 385 -14.42 -4.07 2.34
N GLN A 386 -13.87 -5.24 2.70
CA GLN A 386 -14.54 -6.53 2.63
C GLN A 386 -14.21 -7.37 3.87
N ILE A 387 -15.20 -8.08 4.40
CA ILE A 387 -15.05 -8.97 5.56
C ILE A 387 -15.76 -10.29 5.26
N VAL A 388 -15.00 -11.39 5.30
CA VAL A 388 -15.47 -12.76 5.13
C VAL A 388 -15.22 -13.53 6.42
N LEU A 389 -16.25 -14.14 7.01
CA LEU A 389 -16.14 -14.94 8.23
C LEU A 389 -16.41 -16.41 7.92
N ALA A 390 -15.46 -17.28 8.25
CA ALA A 390 -15.58 -18.73 8.10
C ALA A 390 -16.25 -19.35 9.35
N ASN A 391 -17.32 -20.11 9.10
CA ASN A 391 -18.13 -20.77 10.12
C ASN A 391 -18.39 -22.24 9.74
N PRO A 392 -17.56 -23.19 10.20
CA PRO A 392 -17.79 -24.61 10.01
C PRO A 392 -19.15 -25.03 10.55
N ILE A 393 -19.90 -25.81 9.78
CA ILE A 393 -21.17 -26.39 10.21
C ILE A 393 -20.84 -27.68 10.96
N SER A 394 -21.29 -27.74 12.21
CA SER A 394 -21.35 -28.99 12.97
C SER A 394 -22.78 -29.54 12.94
N ASP A 395 -22.91 -30.86 13.01
CA ASP A 395 -24.21 -31.49 13.22
C ASP A 395 -24.62 -31.44 14.71
N ASN A 396 -25.72 -32.10 15.05
CA ASN A 396 -26.26 -32.11 16.41
C ASN A 396 -25.37 -32.85 17.44
N GLU A 397 -24.37 -33.61 16.98
CA GLU A 397 -23.41 -34.33 17.82
C GLU A 397 -22.04 -33.62 17.87
N ASP A 398 -21.99 -32.37 17.42
CA ASP A 398 -20.77 -31.55 17.27
C ASP A 398 -19.74 -32.15 16.29
N LEU A 399 -20.14 -33.09 15.43
CA LEU A 399 -19.25 -33.68 14.44
C LEU A 399 -19.08 -32.73 13.25
N PRO A 400 -17.86 -32.62 12.68
CA PRO A 400 -17.63 -31.81 11.50
C PRO A 400 -18.38 -32.38 10.30
N THR A 401 -19.25 -31.57 9.69
CA THR A 401 -20.00 -32.00 8.49
C THR A 401 -19.15 -31.96 7.21
N GLY A 402 -17.92 -31.42 7.27
CA GLY A 402 -17.09 -31.16 6.09
C GLY A 402 -17.58 -29.96 5.26
N VAL A 403 -18.50 -29.17 5.81
CA VAL A 403 -19.07 -27.99 5.15
C VAL A 403 -18.86 -26.75 6.03
N THR A 404 -18.37 -25.68 5.42
CA THR A 404 -18.18 -24.39 6.06
C THR A 404 -19.04 -23.32 5.38
N GLU A 405 -19.77 -22.54 6.20
CA GLU A 405 -20.41 -21.30 5.75
C GLU A 405 -19.37 -20.17 5.68
N LEU A 406 -19.26 -19.54 4.51
CA LEU A 406 -18.46 -18.36 4.27
C LEU A 406 -19.39 -17.15 4.26
N CYS A 407 -19.39 -16.41 5.37
CA CYS A 407 -20.29 -15.29 5.63
C CYS A 407 -19.64 -13.97 5.18
N VAL A 408 -20.12 -13.39 4.09
CA VAL A 408 -19.72 -12.05 3.64
C VAL A 408 -20.51 -11.02 4.46
N VAL A 409 -19.95 -10.61 5.60
CA VAL A 409 -20.62 -9.70 6.55
C VAL A 409 -20.43 -8.23 6.20
N LYS A 410 -19.39 -7.89 5.42
CA LYS A 410 -19.17 -6.57 4.85
C LYS A 410 -18.66 -6.70 3.42
N ASN A 411 -19.25 -5.94 2.50
CA ASN A 411 -18.76 -5.79 1.14
C ASN A 411 -19.09 -4.37 0.68
N ARG A 412 -18.10 -3.47 0.63
CA ARG A 412 -18.30 -2.07 0.19
C ARG A 412 -18.75 -1.95 -1.27
N HIS A 413 -18.50 -2.99 -2.09
CA HIS A 413 -18.69 -2.95 -3.54
C HIS A 413 -19.68 -3.99 -4.05
N GLY A 414 -20.44 -4.65 -3.17
CA GLY A 414 -21.31 -5.75 -3.56
C GLY A 414 -22.29 -6.14 -2.49
N LYS A 415 -22.86 -7.34 -2.64
CA LYS A 415 -23.88 -7.85 -1.72
C LYS A 415 -23.23 -8.54 -0.52
N ARG A 416 -23.95 -8.51 0.60
CA ARG A 416 -23.70 -9.38 1.76
C ARG A 416 -24.46 -10.69 1.54
N GLY A 417 -23.99 -11.76 2.16
CA GLY A 417 -24.64 -13.06 2.04
C GLY A 417 -23.80 -14.18 2.64
N VAL A 418 -24.31 -15.39 2.50
CA VAL A 418 -23.66 -16.60 2.98
C VAL A 418 -23.60 -17.57 1.82
N VAL A 419 -22.43 -18.17 1.63
CA VAL A 419 -22.23 -19.28 0.69
C VAL A 419 -21.64 -20.46 1.44
N ARG A 420 -21.95 -21.67 1.00
CA ARG A 420 -21.39 -22.88 1.57
C ARG A 420 -20.25 -23.39 0.69
N ALA A 421 -19.21 -23.91 1.32
CA ALA A 421 -18.08 -24.56 0.66
C ALA A 421 -17.78 -25.87 1.37
N ILE A 422 -17.33 -26.88 0.61
CA ILE A 422 -16.82 -28.12 1.16
C ILE A 422 -15.43 -27.83 1.71
N ASP A 423 -15.20 -28.10 2.99
CA ASP A 423 -13.88 -28.03 3.59
C ASP A 423 -13.16 -29.38 3.48
N ARG A 424 -12.01 -29.35 2.83
CA ARG A 424 -11.08 -30.48 2.65
C ARG A 424 -9.81 -30.15 3.39
N LEU A 425 -9.94 -29.94 4.70
CA LEU A 425 -8.84 -29.52 5.56
C LEU A 425 -7.76 -30.61 5.67
N ASP A 426 -8.11 -31.87 5.40
CA ASP A 426 -7.21 -33.00 5.22
C ASP A 426 -6.12 -32.74 4.17
N ILE A 427 -6.45 -32.00 3.11
CA ILE A 427 -5.52 -31.59 2.04
C ILE A 427 -5.35 -30.08 1.97
N CYS A 428 -5.71 -29.33 3.02
CA CYS A 428 -5.64 -27.87 3.06
C CYS A 428 -6.36 -27.17 1.89
N ARG A 429 -7.60 -27.55 1.57
CA ARG A 429 -8.40 -26.89 0.52
C ARG A 429 -9.86 -26.67 0.93
N PHE A 430 -10.50 -25.75 0.22
CA PHE A 430 -11.94 -25.63 0.09
C PHE A 430 -12.33 -25.94 -1.35
N ALA A 431 -13.54 -26.46 -1.54
CA ALA A 431 -14.13 -26.69 -2.84
C ALA A 431 -15.55 -26.10 -2.91
N GLY A 432 -15.96 -25.69 -4.11
CA GLY A 432 -17.35 -25.28 -4.35
C GLY A 432 -18.31 -26.45 -4.22
N ILE A 433 -19.50 -26.19 -3.72
CA ILE A 433 -20.62 -27.14 -3.71
C ILE A 433 -21.29 -27.12 -5.09
N LYS A 434 -21.63 -28.28 -5.66
CA LYS A 434 -22.35 -28.37 -6.93
C LYS A 434 -23.82 -27.98 -6.72
N GLU A 435 -24.46 -27.37 -7.73
CA GLU A 435 -25.85 -26.87 -7.61
C GLU A 435 -26.88 -27.95 -7.23
N GLU A 436 -26.61 -29.22 -7.50
CA GLU A 436 -27.49 -30.36 -7.11
C GLU A 436 -27.59 -30.55 -5.58
N ASP A 437 -26.61 -30.08 -4.80
CA ASP A 437 -26.59 -30.18 -3.33
C ASP A 437 -27.30 -28.99 -2.63
N GLN A 438 -27.80 -28.00 -3.39
CA GLN A 438 -28.52 -26.84 -2.83
C GLN A 438 -30.02 -27.10 -2.62
N GLY A 439 -30.54 -28.24 -3.09
CA GLY A 439 -31.94 -28.66 -2.96
C GLY A 439 -32.30 -29.17 -1.56
N GLY A 440 -32.25 -28.29 -0.55
CA GLY A 440 -32.54 -28.70 0.82
C GLY A 440 -32.64 -27.56 1.82
N ALA A 441 -33.39 -26.50 1.52
CA ALA A 441 -34.08 -25.64 2.48
C ALA A 441 -34.83 -24.53 1.73
N ALA A 442 -36.12 -24.77 1.46
CA ALA A 442 -37.09 -23.70 1.26
C ALA A 442 -37.62 -23.23 2.62
#